data_AF-A0A817JN02-F1
#
_entry.id   AF-A0A817JN02-F1
#
_cell.length_a   1.000
_cell.length_b   1.000
_cell.length_c   1.000
_cell.angle_alpha   90.00
_cell.angle_beta   90.00
_cell.angle_gamma   90.00
#
_symmetry.space_group_name_H-M   'P 1'
#
loop_
_entity.id
_entity.type
_entity.pdbx_description
1 polymer ?
#
loop_
_entity_poly.entity_id
_entity_poly.type
_entity_poly.pdbx_seq_one_letter_code
_entity_poly.pdbx_strand_id
1 'polypeptide(L)'
;MSSELSLRNYVSAFKRHKFDKSLRNEIAKYTLTNKRDNYHGLLAIIADWTIIIMGATISQYVRNNIHLPFIWPITYVLVICIIGARQRGLARGLHEATHNCFASNKYLNFFLGTFCSGYVIFQSFRGYQISHVKNHHPYLGTDRDPDYQGLKENGICGIDRTSENVKRYLRSLFLPSASFKYLLYLIKYRIWTKDDDDGETIVRGVYLTMIVAAFIYSGNALILLLYWIIPYFTAHMWIGSFIELMEHYPLVR
;
A
#
# COMPACT_ATOMS: atom_id res chain seq x y z
N MET A 1 19.76 30.79 -14.42
CA MET A 1 18.77 30.93 -15.51
C MET A 1 18.85 29.85 -16.59
N SER A 2 19.98 29.14 -16.79
CA SER A 2 20.10 28.07 -17.79
C SER A 2 19.64 26.67 -17.34
N SER A 3 19.46 26.44 -16.03
CA SER A 3 19.05 25.14 -15.47
C SER A 3 17.52 24.93 -15.42
N GLU A 4 16.72 26.00 -15.32
CA GLU A 4 15.25 25.89 -15.34
C GLU A 4 14.70 25.63 -16.74
N LEU A 5 15.39 26.13 -17.78
CA LEU A 5 15.02 25.91 -19.18
C LEU A 5 15.27 24.47 -19.64
N SER A 6 16.25 23.76 -19.08
CA SER A 6 16.48 22.35 -19.40
C SER A 6 15.46 21.42 -18.72
N LEU A 7 15.02 21.75 -17.50
CA LEU A 7 14.00 21.01 -16.76
C LEU A 7 12.62 21.08 -17.44
N ARG A 8 12.19 22.27 -17.92
CA ARG A 8 10.92 22.42 -18.65
C ARG A 8 10.85 21.59 -19.93
N ASN A 9 11.98 21.42 -20.62
CA ASN A 9 12.03 20.64 -21.86
C ASN A 9 12.03 19.13 -21.60
N TYR A 10 12.62 18.67 -20.48
CA TYR A 10 12.67 17.25 -20.14
C TYR A 10 11.30 16.69 -19.70
N VAL A 11 10.51 17.47 -18.95
CA VAL A 11 9.19 17.06 -18.44
C VAL A 11 8.12 17.03 -19.55
N SER A 12 8.37 17.62 -20.72
CA SER A 12 7.41 17.69 -21.84
C SER A 12 7.39 16.48 -22.80
N ALA A 13 8.27 15.49 -22.62
CA ALA A 13 8.59 14.55 -23.69
C ALA A 13 7.68 13.31 -23.82
N PHE A 14 6.62 13.16 -23.02
CA PHE A 14 5.68 12.05 -23.20
C PHE A 14 4.51 12.46 -24.08
N LYS A 15 4.61 12.14 -25.38
CA LYS A 15 3.47 12.25 -26.30
C LYS A 15 2.38 11.28 -25.85
N ARG A 16 1.27 11.81 -25.30
CA ARG A 16 0.09 10.99 -24.95
C ARG A 16 -0.40 10.28 -26.21
N HIS A 17 -0.20 8.97 -26.28
CA HIS A 17 -0.65 8.14 -27.37
C HIS A 17 -2.06 7.64 -27.07
N LYS A 18 -3.03 7.93 -27.94
CA LYS A 18 -4.33 7.27 -27.92
C LYS A 18 -4.27 6.11 -28.89
N PHE A 19 -4.51 4.90 -28.38
CA PHE A 19 -4.64 3.72 -29.22
C PHE A 19 -5.75 3.91 -30.26
N ASP A 20 -5.55 3.31 -31.43
CA ASP A 20 -6.53 3.34 -32.50
C ASP A 20 -7.89 2.76 -32.03
N LYS A 21 -8.98 3.22 -32.65
CA LYS A 21 -10.34 2.78 -32.29
C LYS A 21 -10.53 1.29 -32.51
N SER A 22 -9.91 0.70 -33.55
CA SER A 22 -9.98 -0.73 -33.83
C SER A 22 -9.40 -1.55 -32.67
N LEU A 23 -8.18 -1.21 -32.23
CA LEU A 23 -7.50 -1.84 -31.10
C LEU A 23 -8.27 -1.66 -29.78
N ARG A 24 -8.82 -0.47 -29.53
CA ARG A 24 -9.66 -0.25 -28.33
C ARG A 24 -10.92 -1.11 -28.34
N ASN A 25 -11.55 -1.30 -29.49
CA ASN A 25 -12.71 -2.18 -29.63
C ASN A 25 -12.32 -3.66 -29.45
N GLU A 26 -11.13 -4.06 -29.92
CA GLU A 26 -10.59 -5.40 -29.71
C GLU A 26 -10.31 -5.66 -28.22
N ILE A 27 -9.61 -4.75 -27.55
CA ILE A 27 -9.38 -4.81 -26.09
C ILE A 27 -10.71 -4.83 -25.33
N ALA A 28 -11.71 -4.05 -25.78
CA ALA A 28 -13.04 -4.06 -25.20
C ALA A 28 -13.67 -5.47 -25.27
N LYS A 29 -13.54 -6.21 -26.37
CA LYS A 29 -14.08 -7.59 -26.47
C LYS A 29 -13.51 -8.51 -25.40
N TYR A 30 -12.22 -8.41 -25.10
CA TYR A 30 -11.54 -9.22 -24.08
C TYR A 30 -11.79 -8.73 -22.64
N THR A 31 -12.14 -7.46 -22.45
CA THR A 31 -12.46 -6.90 -21.13
C THR A 31 -13.96 -6.97 -20.79
N LEU A 32 -14.83 -7.08 -21.80
CA LEU A 32 -16.27 -7.27 -21.64
C LEU A 32 -16.64 -8.66 -21.08
N THR A 33 -15.78 -9.67 -21.26
CA THR A 33 -15.93 -10.97 -20.61
C THR A 33 -15.56 -10.93 -19.13
N ASN A 34 -14.72 -9.97 -18.72
CA ASN A 34 -14.34 -9.75 -17.33
C ASN A 34 -15.33 -8.78 -16.65
N LYS A 35 -16.60 -9.20 -16.59
CA LYS A 35 -17.63 -8.41 -15.90
C LYS A 35 -17.29 -8.35 -14.41
N ARG A 36 -17.31 -7.14 -13.87
CA ARG A 36 -17.21 -6.93 -12.43
C ARG A 36 -18.40 -7.60 -11.75
N ASP A 37 -18.14 -8.35 -10.69
CA ASP A 37 -19.15 -8.89 -9.79
C ASP A 37 -18.95 -8.35 -8.37
N ASN A 38 -19.71 -8.87 -7.41
CA ASN A 38 -19.69 -8.42 -6.03
C ASN A 38 -18.96 -9.38 -5.08
N TYR A 39 -18.44 -10.51 -5.57
CA TYR A 39 -17.96 -11.57 -4.68
C TYR A 39 -16.46 -11.82 -4.77
N HIS A 40 -15.80 -11.62 -5.93
CA HIS A 40 -14.35 -11.87 -6.01
C HIS A 40 -13.53 -10.95 -5.09
N GLY A 41 -13.91 -9.67 -4.97
CA GLY A 41 -13.24 -8.75 -4.03
C GLY A 41 -13.41 -9.20 -2.58
N LEU A 42 -14.62 -9.63 -2.19
CA LEU A 42 -14.87 -10.18 -0.87
C LEU A 42 -14.07 -11.47 -0.62
N LEU A 43 -14.02 -12.38 -1.59
CA LEU A 43 -13.24 -13.61 -1.50
C LEU A 43 -11.74 -13.33 -1.36
N ALA A 44 -11.22 -12.31 -2.04
CA ALA A 44 -9.82 -11.89 -1.90
C ALA A 44 -9.51 -11.42 -0.46
N ILE A 45 -10.40 -10.62 0.13
CA ILE A 45 -10.26 -10.18 1.53
C ILE A 45 -10.34 -11.37 2.50
N ILE A 46 -11.29 -12.28 2.31
CA ILE A 46 -11.43 -13.48 3.13
C ILE A 46 -10.16 -14.34 3.03
N ALA A 47 -9.61 -14.52 1.83
CA ALA A 47 -8.39 -15.27 1.62
C ALA A 47 -7.19 -14.62 2.35
N ASP A 48 -7.03 -13.30 2.23
CA ASP A 48 -5.97 -12.56 2.90
C ASP A 48 -6.05 -12.71 4.43
N TRP A 49 -7.24 -12.50 5.02
CA TRP A 49 -7.46 -12.69 6.45
C TRP A 49 -7.29 -14.13 6.91
N THR A 50 -7.72 -15.10 6.12
CA THR A 50 -7.55 -16.53 6.42
C THR A 50 -6.06 -16.86 6.54
N ILE A 51 -5.23 -16.41 5.59
CA ILE A 51 -3.78 -16.64 5.61
C ILE A 51 -3.13 -15.94 6.81
N ILE A 52 -3.56 -14.73 7.15
CA ILE A 52 -3.04 -13.99 8.32
C ILE A 52 -3.34 -14.77 9.61
N ILE A 53 -4.59 -15.18 9.81
CA ILE A 53 -5.02 -15.92 11.00
C ILE A 53 -4.30 -17.27 11.09
N MET A 54 -4.19 -18.00 9.97
CA MET A 54 -3.44 -19.25 9.91
C MET A 54 -1.98 -19.04 10.30
N GLY A 55 -1.31 -18.04 9.73
CA GLY A 55 0.09 -17.75 10.01
C GLY A 55 0.33 -17.43 11.48
N ALA A 56 -0.51 -16.56 12.07
CA ALA A 56 -0.43 -16.23 13.49
C ALA A 56 -0.68 -17.45 14.38
N THR A 57 -1.67 -18.28 14.04
CA THR A 57 -2.00 -19.52 14.78
C THR A 57 -0.86 -20.52 14.73
N ILE A 58 -0.26 -20.75 13.55
CA ILE A 58 0.88 -21.65 13.37
C ILE A 58 2.08 -21.15 14.19
N SER A 59 2.40 -19.85 14.12
CA SER A 59 3.51 -19.28 14.89
C SER A 59 3.32 -19.45 16.40
N GLN A 60 2.10 -19.25 16.91
CA GLN A 60 1.79 -19.46 18.33
C GLN A 60 1.84 -20.94 18.71
N TYR A 61 1.32 -21.83 17.86
CA TYR A 61 1.41 -23.26 18.08
C TYR A 61 2.86 -23.73 18.19
N VAL A 62 3.73 -23.29 17.27
CA VAL A 62 5.17 -23.59 17.30
C VAL A 62 5.81 -23.05 18.57
N ARG A 63 5.48 -21.81 18.98
CA ARG A 63 6.01 -21.20 20.21
C ARG A 63 5.70 -22.03 21.46
N ASN A 64 4.46 -22.53 21.55
CA ASN A 64 3.94 -23.14 22.76
C ASN A 64 4.25 -24.64 22.85
N ASN A 65 4.38 -25.33 21.71
CA ASN A 65 4.50 -26.79 21.67
C ASN A 65 5.87 -27.29 21.19
N ILE A 66 6.71 -26.44 20.57
CA ILE A 66 8.02 -26.84 20.05
C ILE A 66 9.12 -26.07 20.79
N HIS A 67 9.82 -26.77 21.69
CA HIS A 67 10.85 -26.17 22.57
C HIS A 67 12.28 -26.20 22.00
N LEU A 68 12.42 -26.38 20.68
CA LEU A 68 13.73 -26.33 20.04
C LEU A 68 14.20 -24.87 19.91
N PRO A 69 15.44 -24.54 20.34
CA PRO A 69 15.99 -23.22 20.14
C PRO A 69 16.02 -22.94 18.63
N PHE A 70 15.70 -21.71 18.22
CA PHE A 70 15.66 -21.22 16.83
C PHE A 70 14.47 -21.61 15.95
N ILE A 71 13.68 -22.66 16.25
CA ILE A 71 12.53 -23.01 15.41
C ILE A 71 11.46 -21.92 15.44
N TRP A 72 11.05 -21.47 16.64
CA TRP A 72 10.07 -20.39 16.73
C TRP A 72 10.54 -19.08 16.09
N PRO A 73 11.77 -18.56 16.35
CA PRO A 73 12.27 -17.38 15.65
C PRO A 73 12.22 -17.48 14.13
N ILE A 74 12.62 -18.61 13.54
CA ILE A 74 12.59 -18.81 12.09
C ILE A 74 11.14 -18.81 11.58
N THR A 75 10.24 -19.56 12.22
CA THR A 75 8.82 -19.58 11.86
C THR A 75 8.20 -18.18 11.98
N TYR A 76 8.55 -17.44 13.03
CA TYR A 76 8.05 -16.11 13.27
C TYR A 76 8.47 -15.14 12.16
N VAL A 77 9.74 -15.13 11.76
CA VAL A 77 10.21 -14.30 10.63
C VAL A 77 9.47 -14.63 9.34
N LEU A 78 9.29 -15.92 9.02
CA LEU A 78 8.52 -16.34 7.84
C LEU A 78 7.06 -15.86 7.89
N VAL A 79 6.42 -15.98 9.05
CA VAL A 79 5.04 -15.54 9.27
C VAL A 79 4.91 -14.02 9.16
N ILE A 80 5.86 -13.23 9.67
CA ILE A 80 5.88 -11.78 9.49
C ILE A 80 5.91 -11.43 8.00
N CYS A 81 6.77 -12.09 7.21
CA CYS A 81 6.84 -11.86 5.76
C CYS A 81 5.51 -12.17 5.05
N ILE A 82 4.87 -13.29 5.42
CA ILE A 82 3.57 -13.69 4.86
C ILE A 82 2.50 -12.66 5.23
N ILE A 83 2.38 -12.30 6.51
CA ILE A 83 1.38 -11.33 6.98
C ILE A 83 1.61 -9.96 6.33
N GLY A 84 2.85 -9.47 6.27
CA GLY A 84 3.16 -8.20 5.62
C GLY A 84 2.77 -8.19 4.13
N ALA A 85 2.97 -9.32 3.43
CA ALA A 85 2.50 -9.48 2.06
C ALA A 85 0.96 -9.47 1.95
N ARG A 86 0.24 -10.06 2.91
CA ARG A 86 -1.22 -10.02 2.96
C ARG A 86 -1.76 -8.63 3.34
N GLN A 87 -1.09 -7.90 4.22
CA GLN A 87 -1.40 -6.48 4.48
C GLN A 87 -1.24 -5.63 3.22
N ARG A 88 -0.28 -5.95 2.34
CA ARG A 88 -0.19 -5.35 1.00
C ARG A 88 -1.35 -5.77 0.08
N GLY A 89 -1.85 -7.00 0.22
CA GLY A 89 -3.09 -7.47 -0.42
C GLY A 89 -4.30 -6.62 -0.02
N LEU A 90 -4.45 -6.32 1.27
CA LEU A 90 -5.49 -5.39 1.75
C LEU A 90 -5.32 -3.99 1.15
N ALA A 91 -4.09 -3.47 1.05
CA ALA A 91 -3.83 -2.19 0.38
C ALA A 91 -4.23 -2.20 -1.11
N ARG A 92 -4.05 -3.35 -1.78
CA ARG A 92 -4.55 -3.54 -3.15
C ARG A 92 -6.08 -3.53 -3.20
N GLY A 93 -6.75 -4.14 -2.22
CA GLY A 93 -8.22 -4.08 -2.10
C GLY A 93 -8.73 -2.63 -2.00
N LEU A 94 -8.10 -1.81 -1.16
CA LEU A 94 -8.36 -0.36 -1.11
C LEU A 94 -8.12 0.29 -2.49
N HIS A 95 -6.97 0.03 -3.11
CA HIS A 95 -6.64 0.57 -4.43
C HIS A 95 -7.73 0.26 -5.47
N GLU A 96 -8.06 -1.02 -5.66
CA GLU A 96 -9.09 -1.44 -6.61
C GLU A 96 -10.46 -0.85 -6.27
N ALA A 97 -10.79 -0.72 -4.99
CA ALA A 97 -12.05 -0.17 -4.53
C ALA A 97 -12.17 1.34 -4.82
N THR A 98 -11.09 2.11 -4.64
CA THR A 98 -11.08 3.55 -4.99
C THR A 98 -11.21 3.80 -6.49
N HIS A 99 -10.80 2.84 -7.31
CA HIS A 99 -11.04 2.79 -8.76
C HIS A 99 -12.45 2.30 -9.15
N ASN A 100 -13.29 1.91 -8.18
CA ASN A 100 -14.59 1.26 -8.38
C ASN A 100 -14.49 -0.05 -9.19
N CYS A 101 -13.38 -0.76 -9.05
CA CYS A 101 -13.08 -2.01 -9.76
C CYS A 101 -13.18 -3.25 -8.87
N PHE A 102 -13.23 -3.10 -7.55
CA PHE A 102 -13.22 -4.21 -6.60
C PHE A 102 -14.55 -4.94 -6.49
N ALA A 103 -15.65 -4.21 -6.70
CA ALA A 103 -16.99 -4.74 -6.80
C ALA A 103 -17.77 -4.03 -7.91
N SER A 104 -18.88 -4.62 -8.39
CA SER A 104 -19.80 -3.91 -9.29
C SER A 104 -20.63 -2.85 -8.57
N ASN A 105 -20.94 -3.05 -7.29
CA ASN A 105 -21.67 -2.09 -6.46
C ASN A 105 -20.70 -1.06 -5.82
N LYS A 106 -20.95 0.23 -6.03
CA LYS A 106 -20.15 1.33 -5.46
C LYS A 106 -20.15 1.38 -3.92
N TYR A 107 -21.26 1.03 -3.28
CA TYR A 107 -21.35 0.97 -1.82
C TYR A 107 -20.54 -0.20 -1.26
N LEU A 108 -20.51 -1.31 -2.00
CA LEU A 108 -19.68 -2.45 -1.64
C LEU A 108 -18.18 -2.13 -1.82
N ASN A 109 -17.80 -1.41 -2.88
CA ASN A 109 -16.43 -0.89 -3.02
C ASN A 109 -16.07 -0.03 -1.80
N PHE A 110 -16.92 0.92 -1.43
CA PHE A 110 -16.66 1.77 -0.27
C PHE A 110 -16.51 0.94 1.01
N PHE A 111 -17.45 0.04 1.31
CA PHE A 111 -17.43 -0.77 2.51
C PHE A 111 -16.20 -1.70 2.59
N LEU A 112 -15.92 -2.46 1.52
CA LEU A 112 -14.77 -3.36 1.48
C LEU A 112 -13.44 -2.59 1.46
N GLY A 113 -13.39 -1.47 0.75
CA GLY A 113 -12.24 -0.57 0.66
C GLY A 113 -11.92 0.19 1.95
N THR A 114 -12.89 0.35 2.84
CA THR A 114 -12.74 1.01 4.14
C THR A 114 -12.52 -0.01 5.26
N PHE A 115 -13.61 -0.55 5.82
CA PHE A 115 -13.59 -1.34 7.06
C PHE A 115 -12.82 -2.65 6.94
N CYS A 116 -12.89 -3.29 5.77
CA CYS A 116 -12.28 -4.61 5.56
C CYS A 116 -10.83 -4.54 5.04
N SER A 117 -10.37 -3.37 4.61
CA SER A 117 -9.04 -3.19 4.01
C SER A 117 -8.36 -1.89 4.44
N GLY A 118 -8.71 -0.74 3.88
CA GLY A 118 -7.99 0.52 4.07
C GLY A 118 -7.81 0.90 5.54
N TYR A 119 -8.88 0.85 6.34
CA TYR A 119 -8.81 1.27 7.74
C TYR A 119 -7.89 0.40 8.57
N VAL A 120 -7.91 -0.92 8.37
CA VAL A 120 -7.09 -1.86 9.15
C VAL A 120 -5.59 -1.75 8.84
N ILE A 121 -5.24 -1.15 7.70
CA ILE A 121 -3.85 -0.79 7.33
C ILE A 121 -3.57 0.71 7.47
N PHE A 122 -4.39 1.42 8.23
CA PHE A 122 -4.23 2.84 8.57
C PHE A 122 -4.29 3.80 7.38
N GLN A 123 -5.10 3.50 6.36
CA GLN A 123 -5.31 4.34 5.17
C GLN A 123 -6.78 4.74 5.03
N SER A 124 -7.05 5.99 4.64
CA SER A 124 -8.39 6.46 4.27
C SER A 124 -8.73 6.03 2.85
N PHE A 125 -10.00 5.77 2.62
CA PHE A 125 -10.54 5.62 1.29
C PHE A 125 -10.50 6.94 0.53
N ARG A 126 -10.94 8.04 1.13
CA ARG A 126 -11.01 9.32 0.42
C ARG A 126 -9.63 9.92 0.18
N GLY A 127 -8.77 9.94 1.19
CA GLY A 127 -7.40 10.44 1.06
C GLY A 127 -6.65 9.66 -0.01
N TYR A 128 -6.72 8.32 0.02
CA TYR A 128 -6.10 7.50 -1.01
C TYR A 128 -6.69 7.75 -2.41
N GLN A 129 -8.02 7.89 -2.53
CA GLN A 129 -8.63 8.20 -3.82
C GLN A 129 -8.17 9.56 -4.38
N ILE A 130 -7.98 10.57 -3.54
CA ILE A 130 -7.48 11.88 -3.96
C ILE A 130 -6.01 11.78 -4.39
N SER A 131 -5.14 11.22 -3.54
CA SER A 131 -3.71 11.14 -3.83
C SER A 131 -3.44 10.26 -5.05
N HIS A 132 -4.11 9.10 -5.15
CA HIS A 132 -3.83 8.09 -6.16
C HIS A 132 -4.61 8.29 -7.46
N VAL A 133 -5.94 8.28 -7.37
CA VAL A 133 -6.81 8.30 -8.57
C VAL A 133 -6.86 9.68 -9.21
N LYS A 134 -6.91 10.75 -8.40
CA LYS A 134 -7.07 12.12 -8.91
C LYS A 134 -5.75 12.84 -9.20
N ASN A 135 -4.70 12.54 -8.45
CA ASN A 135 -3.42 13.24 -8.58
C ASN A 135 -2.36 12.37 -9.27
N HIS A 136 -2.03 11.20 -8.74
CA HIS A 136 -0.98 10.34 -9.28
C HIS A 136 -1.26 9.89 -10.74
N HIS A 137 -2.35 9.15 -11.00
CA HIS A 137 -2.60 8.63 -12.35
C HIS A 137 -2.73 9.69 -13.46
N PRO A 138 -3.44 10.82 -13.26
CA PRO A 138 -3.58 11.84 -14.32
C PRO A 138 -2.32 12.66 -14.57
N TYR A 139 -1.43 12.75 -13.58
CA TYR A 139 -0.25 13.62 -13.58
C TYR A 139 1.08 12.86 -13.42
N LEU A 140 1.08 11.54 -13.67
CA LEU A 140 2.22 10.63 -13.54
C LEU A 140 3.53 11.25 -14.05
N GLY A 141 4.55 11.28 -13.18
CA GLY A 141 5.89 11.78 -13.51
C GLY A 141 6.01 13.30 -13.68
N THR A 142 5.02 14.07 -13.24
CA THR A 142 5.06 15.54 -13.20
C THR A 142 5.12 16.05 -11.77
N ASP A 143 5.38 17.34 -11.56
CA ASP A 143 5.45 17.92 -10.21
C ASP A 143 4.14 17.83 -9.40
N ARG A 144 3.03 17.48 -10.04
CA ARG A 144 1.73 17.25 -9.39
C ARG A 144 1.49 15.80 -8.97
N ASP A 145 2.37 14.89 -9.36
CA ASP A 145 2.33 13.49 -8.93
C ASP A 145 2.98 13.36 -7.54
N PRO A 146 2.20 13.03 -6.50
CA PRO A 146 2.73 12.93 -5.14
C PRO A 146 3.80 11.84 -5.00
N ASP A 147 3.69 10.75 -5.75
CA ASP A 147 4.64 9.63 -5.68
C ASP A 147 5.96 10.04 -6.34
N TYR A 148 5.89 10.77 -7.46
CA TYR A 148 7.08 11.33 -8.11
C TYR A 148 7.84 12.32 -7.23
N GLN A 149 7.15 13.14 -6.43
CA GLN A 149 7.81 14.02 -5.45
C GLN A 149 8.60 13.22 -4.42
N GLY A 150 8.05 12.12 -3.90
CA GLY A 150 8.78 11.23 -3.01
C GLY A 150 10.04 10.63 -3.64
N LEU A 151 10.00 10.27 -4.92
CA LEU A 151 11.17 9.79 -5.66
C LEU A 151 12.24 10.89 -5.87
N LYS A 152 11.83 12.14 -6.09
CA LYS A 152 12.75 13.29 -6.20
C LYS A 152 13.44 13.58 -4.89
N GLU A 153 12.68 13.65 -3.79
CA GLU A 153 13.21 13.90 -2.45
C GLU A 153 14.26 12.86 -2.03
N ASN A 154 14.10 11.60 -2.49
CA ASN A 154 15.07 10.53 -2.26
C ASN A 154 16.25 10.51 -3.25
N GLY A 155 16.25 11.38 -4.27
CA GLY A 155 17.31 11.49 -5.27
C GLY A 155 17.42 10.26 -6.18
N ILE A 156 16.29 9.57 -6.43
CA ILE A 156 16.24 8.32 -7.20
C ILE A 156 15.59 8.47 -8.58
N CYS A 157 15.21 9.69 -9.00
CA CYS A 157 14.67 9.96 -10.33
C CYS A 157 15.16 11.31 -10.87
N GLY A 158 15.03 11.53 -12.19
CA GLY A 158 15.37 12.79 -12.85
C GLY A 158 16.87 13.12 -12.83
N ILE A 159 17.18 14.42 -12.80
CA ILE A 159 18.56 14.95 -12.88
C ILE A 159 19.36 14.62 -11.61
N ASP A 160 18.69 14.47 -10.46
CA ASP A 160 19.30 14.20 -9.17
C ASP A 160 19.64 12.70 -8.95
N ARG A 161 19.34 11.87 -9.95
CA ARG A 161 19.59 10.43 -9.92
C ARG A 161 21.09 10.14 -9.94
N THR A 162 21.57 9.52 -8.86
CA THR A 162 22.93 8.97 -8.80
C THR A 162 22.90 7.50 -8.35
N SER A 163 23.87 6.71 -8.80
CA SER A 163 24.03 5.31 -8.37
C SER A 163 24.18 5.19 -6.85
N GLU A 164 24.76 6.19 -6.19
CA GLU A 164 24.91 6.21 -4.74
C GLU A 164 23.58 6.51 -4.03
N ASN A 165 22.78 7.46 -4.53
CA ASN A 165 21.44 7.73 -3.97
C ASN A 165 20.53 6.50 -4.09
N VAL A 166 20.55 5.81 -5.24
CA VAL A 166 19.78 4.57 -5.44
C VAL A 166 20.25 3.47 -4.47
N LYS A 167 21.57 3.25 -4.32
CA LYS A 167 22.10 2.29 -3.35
C LYS A 167 21.73 2.65 -1.91
N ARG A 168 21.80 3.93 -1.55
CA ARG A 168 21.41 4.43 -0.22
C ARG A 168 19.92 4.21 0.03
N TYR A 169 19.07 4.51 -0.94
CA TYR A 169 17.63 4.26 -0.87
C TYR A 169 17.33 2.76 -0.70
N LEU A 170 17.90 1.91 -1.56
CA LEU A 170 17.73 0.45 -1.47
C LEU A 170 18.21 -0.12 -0.13
N ARG A 171 19.35 0.34 0.40
CA ARG A 171 19.82 -0.04 1.74
C ARG A 171 18.85 0.44 2.82
N SER A 172 18.32 1.65 2.68
CA SER A 172 17.35 2.20 3.63
C SER A 172 16.08 1.35 3.69
N LEU A 173 15.65 0.74 2.58
CA LEU A 173 14.46 -0.12 2.57
C LEU A 173 14.54 -1.30 3.54
N PHE A 174 15.73 -1.75 3.95
CA PHE A 174 15.90 -2.86 4.89
C PHE A 174 16.31 -2.41 6.30
N LEU A 175 16.39 -1.09 6.54
CA LEU A 175 16.76 -0.52 7.83
C LEU A 175 15.52 -0.12 8.64
N PRO A 176 15.43 -0.51 9.93
CA PRO A 176 14.34 -0.08 10.82
C PRO A 176 14.21 1.44 10.95
N SER A 177 15.30 2.19 10.77
CA SER A 177 15.30 3.66 10.81
C SER A 177 14.57 4.28 9.62
N ALA A 178 14.53 3.62 8.46
CA ALA A 178 13.72 4.05 7.33
C ALA A 178 12.24 3.74 7.59
N SER A 179 11.93 2.56 8.15
CA SER A 179 10.58 2.24 8.62
C SER A 179 10.07 3.26 9.63
N PHE A 180 10.92 3.78 10.52
CA PHE A 180 10.55 4.79 11.50
C PHE A 180 10.32 6.19 10.87
N LYS A 181 11.20 6.63 9.96
CA LYS A 181 10.99 7.89 9.21
C LYS A 181 9.74 7.82 8.33
N TYR A 182 9.52 6.67 7.69
CA TYR A 182 8.33 6.41 6.90
C TYR A 182 7.08 6.32 7.79
N LEU A 183 7.15 5.72 8.97
CA LEU A 183 6.07 5.75 9.96
C LEU A 183 5.69 7.19 10.37
N LEU A 184 6.68 8.06 10.65
CA LEU A 184 6.42 9.47 10.95
C LEU A 184 5.79 10.20 9.75
N TYR A 185 6.24 9.88 8.54
CA TYR A 185 5.63 10.35 7.29
C TYR A 185 4.18 9.87 7.16
N LEU A 186 3.89 8.59 7.41
CA LEU A 186 2.55 8.02 7.36
C LEU A 186 1.61 8.63 8.41
N ILE A 187 2.08 8.85 9.64
CA ILE A 187 1.27 9.54 10.65
C ILE A 187 0.89 10.94 10.14
N LYS A 188 1.86 11.69 9.63
CA LYS A 188 1.68 13.07 9.19
C LYS A 188 0.89 13.23 7.89
N TYR A 189 0.98 12.26 6.97
CA TYR A 189 0.47 12.38 5.60
C TYR A 189 -0.43 11.24 5.15
N ARG A 190 -0.81 10.27 6.00
CA ARG A 190 -1.80 9.21 5.69
C ARG A 190 -2.80 8.92 6.81
N ILE A 191 -2.41 9.09 8.08
CA ILE A 191 -3.33 9.01 9.22
C ILE A 191 -4.02 10.36 9.46
N TRP A 192 -3.30 11.45 9.20
CA TRP A 192 -3.80 12.81 9.30
C TRP A 192 -3.53 13.58 8.00
N THR A 193 -4.18 13.17 6.92
CA THR A 193 -4.09 13.87 5.62
C THR A 193 -4.89 15.16 5.67
N LYS A 194 -4.29 16.25 5.18
CA LYS A 194 -4.99 17.55 5.03
C LYS A 194 -6.20 17.48 4.09
N ASP A 195 -6.24 16.47 3.22
CA ASP A 195 -7.31 16.19 2.26
C ASP A 195 -8.26 15.06 2.73
N ASP A 196 -8.06 14.49 3.94
CA ASP A 196 -9.03 13.54 4.49
C ASP A 196 -10.32 14.25 4.88
N ASP A 197 -11.43 13.54 4.71
CA ASP A 197 -12.70 13.96 5.28
C ASP A 197 -12.65 13.80 6.81
N ASP A 198 -13.00 14.85 7.55
CA ASP A 198 -12.97 14.83 9.02
C ASP A 198 -13.85 13.71 9.59
N GLY A 199 -15.00 13.43 8.94
CA GLY A 199 -15.90 12.35 9.30
C GLY A 199 -15.24 10.98 9.11
N GLU A 200 -14.58 10.76 7.97
CA GLU A 200 -13.84 9.53 7.71
C GLU A 200 -12.72 9.30 8.74
N THR A 201 -11.99 10.36 9.09
CA THR A 201 -10.91 10.30 10.08
C THR A 201 -11.43 9.87 11.44
N ILE A 202 -12.54 10.46 11.90
CA ILE A 202 -13.19 10.10 13.17
C ILE A 202 -13.67 8.65 13.14
N VAL A 203 -14.38 8.24 12.07
CA VAL A 203 -14.90 6.87 11.94
C VAL A 203 -13.77 5.84 11.97
N ARG A 204 -12.71 6.06 11.19
CA ARG A 204 -11.52 5.20 11.18
C ARG A 204 -10.85 5.17 12.55
N GLY A 205 -10.72 6.31 13.21
CA GLY A 205 -10.15 6.42 14.56
C GLY A 205 -10.94 5.59 15.57
N VAL A 206 -12.26 5.78 15.64
CA VAL A 206 -13.14 5.00 16.52
C VAL A 206 -13.05 3.51 16.20
N TYR A 207 -13.09 3.14 14.92
CA TYR A 207 -12.96 1.75 14.48
C TYR A 207 -11.66 1.09 14.95
N LEU A 208 -10.53 1.75 14.75
CA LEU A 208 -9.23 1.25 15.19
C LEU A 208 -9.11 1.19 16.72
N THR A 209 -9.62 2.21 17.42
CA THR A 209 -9.66 2.20 18.89
C THR A 209 -10.50 1.04 19.43
N MET A 210 -11.64 0.73 18.81
CA MET A 210 -12.46 -0.41 19.20
C MET A 210 -11.71 -1.74 19.01
N ILE A 211 -10.97 -1.91 17.89
CA ILE A 211 -10.15 -3.10 17.67
C ILE A 211 -9.08 -3.23 18.75
N VAL A 212 -8.32 -2.16 19.00
CA VAL A 212 -7.26 -2.16 20.02
C VAL A 212 -7.84 -2.46 21.41
N ALA A 213 -8.96 -1.81 21.77
CA ALA A 213 -9.64 -2.03 23.04
C ALA A 213 -10.12 -3.48 23.19
N ALA A 214 -10.65 -4.10 22.13
CA ALA A 214 -11.08 -5.50 22.14
C ALA A 214 -9.90 -6.45 22.41
N PHE A 215 -8.75 -6.24 21.77
CA PHE A 215 -7.54 -7.05 22.00
C PHE A 215 -6.96 -6.86 23.40
N ILE A 216 -6.99 -5.64 23.94
CA ILE A 216 -6.57 -5.36 25.32
C ILE A 216 -7.51 -6.06 26.31
N TYR A 217 -8.83 -5.88 26.13
CA TYR A 217 -9.84 -6.48 26.99
C TYR A 217 -9.77 -8.01 27.01
N SER A 218 -9.50 -8.63 25.85
CA SER A 218 -9.33 -10.09 25.76
C SER A 218 -7.97 -10.61 26.25
N GLY A 219 -7.07 -9.75 26.72
CA GLY A 219 -5.71 -10.14 27.13
C GLY A 219 -4.77 -10.52 25.98
N ASN A 220 -5.14 -10.21 24.73
CA ASN A 220 -4.42 -10.61 23.51
C ASN A 220 -3.65 -9.44 22.85
N ALA A 221 -3.40 -8.35 23.58
CA ALA A 221 -2.69 -7.18 23.05
C ALA A 221 -1.33 -7.54 22.41
N LEU A 222 -0.64 -8.56 22.94
CA LEU A 222 0.62 -9.04 22.39
C LEU A 222 0.46 -9.68 21.00
N ILE A 223 -0.67 -10.33 20.72
CA ILE A 223 -0.96 -10.91 19.39
C ILE A 223 -1.08 -9.77 18.36
N LEU A 224 -1.78 -8.70 18.71
CA LEU A 224 -1.90 -7.52 17.84
C LEU A 224 -0.53 -6.89 17.56
N LEU A 225 0.31 -6.76 18.58
CA LEU A 225 1.68 -6.25 18.41
C LEU A 225 2.52 -7.15 17.50
N LEU A 226 2.60 -8.44 17.80
CA LEU A 226 3.48 -9.39 17.11
C LEU A 226 3.05 -9.69 15.68
N TYR A 227 1.75 -9.81 15.44
CA TYR A 227 1.21 -10.33 14.19
C TYR A 227 0.45 -9.30 13.36
N TRP A 228 0.28 -8.06 13.83
CA TRP A 228 -0.27 -6.99 13.01
C TRP A 228 0.70 -5.82 12.88
N ILE A 229 1.12 -5.26 14.02
CA ILE A 229 1.95 -4.05 14.05
C ILE A 229 3.37 -4.32 13.54
N ILE A 230 4.05 -5.36 14.02
CA ILE A 230 5.42 -5.67 13.57
C ILE A 230 5.47 -5.97 12.06
N PRO A 231 4.63 -6.85 11.48
CA PRO A 231 4.59 -7.08 10.03
C PRO A 231 4.28 -5.81 9.23
N TYR A 232 3.42 -4.94 9.75
CA TYR A 232 3.08 -3.68 9.10
C TYR A 232 4.31 -2.76 8.99
N PHE A 233 5.06 -2.59 10.08
CA PHE A 233 6.24 -1.71 10.11
C PHE A 233 7.53 -2.33 9.54
N THR A 234 7.47 -3.59 9.10
CA THR A 234 8.61 -4.30 8.52
C THR A 234 8.28 -4.79 7.12
N ALA A 235 7.80 -6.03 6.99
CA ALA A 235 7.57 -6.69 5.71
C ALA A 235 6.60 -5.92 4.79
N HIS A 236 5.47 -5.42 5.30
CA HIS A 236 4.52 -4.66 4.48
C HIS A 236 5.17 -3.41 3.86
N MET A 237 5.91 -2.63 4.67
CA MET A 237 6.63 -1.44 4.20
C MET A 237 7.70 -1.79 3.17
N TRP A 238 8.53 -2.80 3.45
CA TRP A 238 9.62 -3.17 2.56
C TRP A 238 9.11 -3.67 1.21
N ILE A 239 8.09 -4.53 1.22
CA ILE A 239 7.41 -5.00 0.01
C ILE A 239 6.76 -3.83 -0.73
N GLY A 240 6.07 -2.95 0.00
CA GLY A 240 5.41 -1.77 -0.56
C GLY A 240 6.38 -0.84 -1.28
N SER A 241 7.47 -0.44 -0.61
CA SER A 241 8.49 0.43 -1.19
C SER A 241 9.22 -0.19 -2.38
N PHE A 242 9.43 -1.51 -2.37
CA PHE A 242 9.99 -2.22 -3.51
C PHE A 242 9.04 -2.22 -4.71
N ILE A 243 7.75 -2.50 -4.50
CA ILE A 243 6.73 -2.47 -5.55
C ILE A 243 6.60 -1.05 -6.13
N GLU A 244 6.54 -0.04 -5.28
CA GLU A 244 6.42 1.37 -5.69
C GLU A 244 7.60 1.79 -6.57
N LEU A 245 8.82 1.38 -6.22
CA LEU A 245 10.01 1.58 -7.04
C LEU A 245 9.90 0.89 -8.41
N MET A 246 9.34 -0.32 -8.46
CA MET A 246 9.14 -1.07 -9.71
C MET A 246 8.05 -0.47 -10.60
N GLU A 247 6.94 -0.02 -10.02
CA GLU A 247 5.83 0.66 -10.72
C GLU A 247 6.31 1.95 -11.38
N HIS A 248 7.25 2.65 -10.75
CA HIS A 248 7.81 3.92 -11.22
C HIS A 248 9.16 3.75 -11.93
N TYR A 249 9.63 2.52 -12.19
CA TYR A 249 10.92 2.28 -12.83
C TYR A 249 11.13 3.07 -14.14
N PRO A 250 10.12 3.28 -15.01
CA PRO A 250 10.27 4.12 -16.19
C PRO A 250 10.61 5.59 -15.89
N LEU A 251 10.21 6.11 -14.72
CA LEU A 251 10.51 7.47 -14.25
C LEU A 251 11.85 7.56 -13.49
N VAL A 252 12.38 6.41 -13.07
CA VAL A 252 13.68 6.24 -12.38
C VAL A 252 14.85 6.16 -13.39
N ARG A 253 14.56 6.16 -14.70
CA ARG A 253 15.57 6.08 -15.77
C ARG A 253 16.26 7.41 -16.04
#